data_AF-A0A6L3IJ27-F1
#
_entry.id   AF-A0A6L3IJ27-F1
#
_cell.length_a   1.000
_cell.length_b   1.000
_cell.length_c   1.000
_cell.angle_alpha   90.00
_cell.angle_beta   90.00
_cell.angle_gamma   90.00
#
_symmetry.space_group_name_H-M   'P 1'
#
loop_
_entity.id
_entity.type
_entity.pdbx_description
1 polymer ?
#
loop_
_entity_poly.entity_id
_entity_poly.type
_entity_poly.pdbx_seq_one_letter_code
_entity_poly.pdbx_strand_id
1 'polypeptide(L)'
;LGTNNGLFRYDKKDHFIPYNFVDGIPSSIFTLCPPVRDENGIWFGNSKGLLYLDTVRMNQRKSVPYSVAITDICVNGKSVVQSVVGDGGKSEISLEASQKNVTFYFSDFSYTAPAFMSYEYQLEGEDTGWMALTGRSDITYYDLPSGNYTFKVRQMGNPESETQLTVKIASSISIWSIVFIVIAVVTGSIAVLYQKKKEVENEREELMPDSAKVIEKEIQPVEESHIVAEEKYRTNKISVEECKRLAEKLEIVMHREKPYTNPNLKIADLAVSIGTSSHTLSYLFNQYLNRNYYDYINDYRIAEFKRLVEKDEYAKYTLSALAELCGFSSRASFFRYFKKATNITPNEYIRSIGKNNE
;
A
#
# COMPACT_ATOMS: atom_id res chain seq x y z
N LEU A 1 -7.60 42.12 10.13
CA LEU A 1 -7.26 41.39 11.36
C LEU A 1 -5.74 41.31 11.45
N GLY A 2 -5.11 42.07 12.37
CA GLY A 2 -3.69 41.93 12.64
C GLY A 2 -3.47 40.83 13.67
N THR A 3 -2.57 39.90 13.39
CA THR A 3 -2.25 38.77 14.28
C THR A 3 -0.74 38.69 14.48
N ASN A 4 -0.29 37.74 15.29
CA ASN A 4 1.11 37.32 15.40
C ASN A 4 1.61 36.52 14.19
N ASN A 5 0.71 36.12 13.28
CA ASN A 5 1.00 35.34 12.07
C ASN A 5 0.75 36.12 10.77
N GLY A 6 0.50 37.42 10.85
CA GLY A 6 0.27 38.29 9.69
C GLY A 6 -1.00 39.13 9.77
N LEU A 7 -1.25 39.85 8.69
CA LEU A 7 -2.47 40.64 8.50
C LEU A 7 -3.41 39.89 7.58
N PHE A 8 -4.67 39.74 7.98
CA PHE A 8 -5.68 39.07 7.18
C PHE A 8 -6.85 39.99 6.89
N ARG A 9 -7.33 40.00 5.64
CA ARG A 9 -8.63 40.57 5.26
C ARG A 9 -9.65 39.46 5.18
N TYR A 10 -10.78 39.68 5.83
CA TYR A 10 -11.95 38.83 5.73
C TYR A 10 -12.94 39.45 4.75
N ASP A 11 -13.30 38.72 3.70
CA ASP A 11 -14.16 39.22 2.61
C ASP A 11 -15.67 39.07 2.89
N LYS A 12 -16.04 38.53 4.06
CA LYS A 12 -17.41 38.18 4.46
C LYS A 12 -18.07 37.08 3.64
N LYS A 13 -17.32 36.37 2.80
CA LYS A 13 -17.72 35.15 2.09
C LYS A 13 -16.93 33.95 2.59
N ASP A 14 -16.52 33.99 3.86
CA ASP A 14 -15.67 32.99 4.51
C ASP A 14 -14.26 32.82 3.93
N HIS A 15 -13.77 33.78 3.13
CA HIS A 15 -12.38 33.78 2.70
C HIS A 15 -11.52 34.72 3.55
N PHE A 16 -10.34 34.22 3.93
CA PHE A 16 -9.27 34.99 4.52
C PHE A 16 -8.19 35.24 3.49
N ILE A 17 -7.94 36.50 3.19
CA ILE A 17 -6.87 36.93 2.28
C ILE A 17 -5.68 37.35 3.15
N PRO A 18 -4.57 36.58 3.15
CA PRO A 18 -3.37 36.95 3.88
C PRO A 18 -2.65 38.10 3.16
N TYR A 19 -2.14 39.05 3.94
CA TYR A 19 -1.14 40.01 3.50
C TYR A 19 0.17 39.73 4.24
N ASN A 20 1.27 39.76 3.51
CA ASN A 20 2.57 39.38 4.01
C ASN A 20 3.67 40.33 3.51
N PHE A 21 4.93 39.92 3.63
CA PHE A 21 6.09 40.70 3.21
C PHE A 21 6.00 41.22 1.77
N VAL A 22 5.41 40.43 0.87
CA VAL A 22 5.28 40.77 -0.56
C VAL A 22 4.25 41.87 -0.82
N ASP A 23 3.31 42.05 0.12
CA ASP A 23 2.32 43.12 0.11
C ASP A 23 2.85 44.41 0.77
N GLY A 24 4.13 44.42 1.15
CA GLY A 24 4.78 45.53 1.82
C GLY A 24 4.64 45.51 3.33
N ILE A 25 4.31 44.36 3.94
CA ILE A 25 4.23 44.23 5.39
C ILE A 25 5.60 43.78 5.95
N PRO A 26 6.36 44.67 6.62
CA PRO A 26 7.74 44.38 7.03
C PRO A 26 7.85 43.38 8.20
N SER A 27 6.73 43.10 8.88
CA SER A 27 6.65 42.09 9.94
C SER A 27 5.23 41.54 10.06
N SER A 28 5.12 40.22 10.18
CA SER A 28 3.87 39.50 10.44
C SER A 28 3.37 39.68 11.87
N ILE A 29 4.19 40.21 12.79
CA ILE A 29 3.83 40.37 14.19
C ILE A 29 3.15 41.73 14.39
N PHE A 30 1.83 41.73 14.36
CA PHE A 30 1.03 42.92 14.73
C PHE A 30 1.00 43.05 16.26
N THR A 31 1.20 44.27 16.74
CA THR A 31 1.12 44.55 18.18
C THR A 31 -0.34 44.56 18.62
N LEU A 32 -0.59 44.41 19.92
CA LEU A 32 -1.93 44.52 20.51
C LEU A 32 -2.51 45.95 20.48
N CYS A 33 -1.90 46.85 19.71
CA CYS A 33 -2.41 48.20 19.53
C CYS A 33 -3.69 48.15 18.66
N PRO A 34 -4.81 48.74 19.12
CA PRO A 34 -6.01 48.83 18.31
C PRO A 34 -5.72 49.58 17.00
N PRO A 35 -6.16 49.08 15.83
CA PRO A 35 -6.02 49.82 14.59
C PRO A 35 -6.87 51.10 14.63
N VAL A 36 -6.36 52.16 14.03
CA VAL A 36 -7.05 53.46 13.95
C VAL A 36 -7.48 53.70 12.52
N ARG A 37 -8.75 54.01 12.31
CA ARG A 37 -9.30 54.33 10.98
C ARG A 37 -9.34 55.85 10.78
N ASP A 38 -8.87 56.31 9.63
CA ASP A 38 -9.07 57.69 9.15
C ASP A 38 -10.06 57.71 7.97
N GLU A 39 -10.15 58.84 7.25
CA GLU A 39 -11.09 59.02 6.14
C GLU A 39 -10.88 58.03 4.99
N ASN A 40 -9.62 57.67 4.68
CA ASN A 40 -9.25 56.94 3.47
C ASN A 40 -8.59 55.57 3.75
N GLY A 41 -8.20 55.30 5.00
CA GLY A 41 -7.39 54.16 5.34
C GLY A 41 -7.45 53.72 6.79
N ILE A 42 -6.59 52.76 7.10
CA ILE A 42 -6.48 52.14 8.41
C ILE A 42 -5.01 52.06 8.80
N TRP A 43 -4.70 52.56 9.98
CA TRP A 43 -3.39 52.52 10.60
C TRP A 43 -3.26 51.27 11.47
N PHE A 44 -2.16 50.54 11.30
CA PHE A 44 -1.81 49.37 12.08
C PHE A 44 -0.41 49.51 12.69
N GLY A 45 -0.26 49.14 13.95
CA GLY A 45 1.06 48.93 14.56
C GLY A 45 1.55 47.49 14.34
N ASN A 46 2.80 47.33 13.93
CA ASN A 46 3.48 46.04 13.94
C ASN A 46 4.85 46.14 14.64
N SER A 47 5.53 45.01 14.80
CA SER A 47 6.81 44.94 15.51
C SER A 47 7.97 45.67 14.80
N LYS A 48 7.75 46.21 13.59
CA LYS A 48 8.73 46.94 12.79
C LYS A 48 8.30 48.39 12.50
N GLY A 49 7.21 48.86 13.08
CA GLY A 49 6.77 50.25 12.98
C GLY A 49 5.27 50.40 12.74
N LEU A 50 4.92 51.49 12.06
CA LEU A 50 3.55 51.88 11.76
C LEU A 50 3.26 51.66 10.28
N LEU A 51 2.12 51.03 9.98
CA LEU A 51 1.64 50.75 8.64
C LEU A 51 0.37 51.56 8.36
N TYR A 52 0.28 52.11 7.16
CA TYR A 52 -0.94 52.73 6.64
C TYR A 52 -1.51 51.89 5.50
N LEU A 53 -2.77 51.50 5.65
CA LEU A 53 -3.50 50.71 4.67
C LEU A 53 -4.51 51.61 3.95
N ASP A 54 -4.21 51.99 2.71
CA ASP A 54 -5.14 52.75 1.85
C ASP A 54 -6.26 51.84 1.34
N THR A 55 -7.45 51.98 1.92
CA THR A 55 -8.59 51.11 1.60
C THR A 55 -9.19 51.39 0.23
N VAL A 56 -9.09 52.63 -0.26
CA VAL A 56 -9.62 53.04 -1.56
C VAL A 56 -8.78 52.42 -2.67
N ARG A 57 -7.45 52.60 -2.60
CA ARG A 57 -6.51 52.04 -3.56
C ARG A 57 -6.54 50.52 -3.58
N MET A 58 -6.70 49.87 -2.42
CA MET A 58 -6.80 48.41 -2.36
C MET A 58 -8.05 47.85 -3.00
N ASN A 59 -9.20 48.52 -2.84
CA ASN A 59 -10.44 48.08 -3.46
C ASN A 59 -10.46 48.34 -4.98
N GLN A 60 -9.63 49.27 -5.47
CA GLN A 60 -9.46 49.55 -6.90
C GLN A 60 -8.43 48.64 -7.58
N ARG A 61 -7.61 47.91 -6.81
CA ARG A 61 -6.60 47.00 -7.36
C ARG A 61 -7.33 45.86 -8.09
N LYS A 62 -7.26 45.87 -9.42
CA LYS A 62 -7.74 44.73 -10.22
C LYS A 62 -6.94 43.49 -9.83
N SER A 63 -7.63 42.38 -9.67
CA SER A 63 -7.01 41.05 -9.63
C SER A 63 -6.07 40.94 -10.81
N VAL A 64 -4.80 40.66 -10.53
CA VAL A 64 -3.80 40.53 -11.59
C VAL A 64 -4.04 39.16 -12.23
N PRO A 65 -4.21 39.06 -13.56
CA PRO A 65 -4.71 37.85 -14.22
C PRO A 65 -3.63 36.77 -14.40
N TYR A 66 -2.67 36.68 -13.48
CA TYR A 66 -1.65 35.64 -13.53
C TYR A 66 -2.19 34.39 -12.83
N SER A 67 -2.24 33.28 -13.57
CA SER A 67 -2.54 31.97 -13.01
C SER A 67 -1.31 31.38 -12.36
N VAL A 68 -1.51 30.60 -11.31
CA VAL A 68 -0.43 29.80 -10.70
C VAL A 68 0.02 28.76 -11.72
N ALA A 69 1.30 28.72 -12.07
CA ALA A 69 1.81 27.68 -12.95
C ALA A 69 2.24 26.45 -12.15
N ILE A 70 1.89 25.27 -12.65
CA ILE A 70 2.52 24.02 -12.21
C ILE A 70 3.85 23.91 -12.94
N THR A 71 4.94 24.02 -12.20
CA THR A 71 6.31 24.13 -12.75
C THR A 71 6.99 22.79 -12.91
N ASP A 72 6.64 21.81 -12.09
CA ASP A 72 7.19 20.45 -12.15
C ASP A 72 6.22 19.44 -11.53
N ILE A 73 6.34 18.19 -11.93
CA ILE A 73 5.65 17.05 -11.34
C ILE A 73 6.71 15.97 -11.11
N CYS A 74 6.85 15.52 -9.87
CA CYS A 74 7.75 14.43 -9.52
C CYS A 74 6.95 13.18 -9.18
N VAL A 75 7.27 12.08 -9.86
CA VAL A 75 6.65 10.77 -9.65
C VAL A 75 7.71 9.82 -9.12
N ASN A 76 7.47 9.26 -7.93
CA ASN A 76 8.46 8.42 -7.23
C ASN A 76 9.86 9.07 -7.17
N GLY A 77 9.92 10.40 -6.98
CA GLY A 77 11.15 11.19 -6.88
C GLY A 77 11.82 11.57 -8.20
N LYS A 78 11.20 11.29 -9.36
CA LYS A 78 11.72 11.69 -10.68
C LYS A 78 10.78 12.69 -11.35
N SER A 79 11.33 13.80 -11.85
CA SER A 79 10.59 14.79 -12.63
C SER A 79 10.08 14.17 -13.95
N VAL A 80 8.82 14.47 -14.30
CA VAL A 80 8.09 13.89 -15.45
C VAL A 80 7.44 14.95 -16.35
N VAL A 81 7.98 16.17 -16.39
CA VAL A 81 7.46 17.34 -17.15
C VAL A 81 7.19 17.07 -18.64
N GLN A 82 7.69 15.97 -19.20
CA GLN A 82 7.71 15.68 -20.62
C GLN A 82 6.39 15.17 -21.25
N SER A 83 5.29 15.04 -20.50
CA SER A 83 4.03 14.48 -21.04
C SER A 83 2.83 15.45 -21.10
N VAL A 84 3.04 16.74 -20.85
CA VAL A 84 1.96 17.75 -20.86
C VAL A 84 1.65 18.19 -22.30
N VAL A 85 1.04 17.33 -23.11
CA VAL A 85 0.41 17.75 -24.37
C VAL A 85 -0.94 17.05 -24.50
N GLY A 86 -1.98 17.72 -24.03
CA GLY A 86 -3.36 17.41 -24.37
C GLY A 86 -3.81 18.26 -25.56
N ASP A 87 -4.41 17.60 -26.55
CA ASP A 87 -5.16 18.24 -27.62
C ASP A 87 -6.26 19.14 -26.99
N GLY A 88 -6.23 20.45 -27.25
CA GLY A 88 -7.18 21.42 -26.70
C GLY A 88 -6.76 22.18 -25.42
N GLY A 89 -5.48 22.18 -25.03
CA GLY A 89 -4.95 23.09 -23.99
C GLY A 89 -5.17 22.65 -22.54
N LYS A 90 -5.60 21.41 -22.31
CA LYS A 90 -5.68 20.81 -20.98
C LYS A 90 -4.38 20.08 -20.66
N SER A 91 -3.77 20.42 -19.52
CA SER A 91 -2.59 19.73 -19.02
C SER A 91 -2.99 18.40 -18.42
N GLU A 92 -2.45 17.30 -18.95
CA GLU A 92 -2.70 15.94 -18.48
C GLU A 92 -1.39 15.18 -18.34
N ILE A 93 -1.33 14.28 -17.35
CA ILE A 93 -0.28 13.29 -17.19
C ILE A 93 -0.89 11.90 -16.97
N SER A 94 -0.36 10.90 -17.70
CA SER A 94 -0.70 9.49 -17.52
C SER A 94 0.43 8.77 -16.81
N LEU A 95 0.09 8.04 -15.74
CA LEU A 95 1.00 7.35 -14.84
C LEU A 95 0.73 5.84 -14.86
N GLU A 96 1.78 5.05 -14.73
CA GLU A 96 1.70 3.59 -14.57
C GLU A 96 1.12 3.21 -13.21
N ALA A 97 0.65 1.97 -13.08
CA ALA A 97 0.07 1.49 -11.82
C ALA A 97 1.06 1.43 -10.63
N SER A 98 2.37 1.49 -10.90
CA SER A 98 3.44 1.55 -9.91
C SER A 98 3.75 2.98 -9.43
N GLN A 99 3.28 3.98 -10.17
CA GLN A 99 3.60 5.39 -10.02
C GLN A 99 2.58 6.11 -9.13
N LYS A 100 2.57 5.75 -7.85
CA LYS A 100 1.52 6.20 -6.91
C LYS A 100 1.90 7.37 -6.00
N ASN A 101 3.16 7.77 -5.97
CA ASN A 101 3.62 8.92 -5.18
C ASN A 101 3.86 10.09 -6.13
N VAL A 102 3.03 11.12 -6.03
CA VAL A 102 3.01 12.26 -6.94
C VAL A 102 3.25 13.53 -6.15
N THR A 103 4.26 14.29 -6.53
CA THR A 103 4.55 15.61 -5.98
C THR A 103 4.33 16.67 -7.05
N PHE A 104 3.51 17.67 -6.75
CA PHE A 104 3.26 18.82 -7.62
C PHE A 104 4.08 20.00 -7.13
N TYR A 105 4.84 20.63 -8.01
CA TYR A 105 5.51 21.91 -7.76
C TYR A 105 4.80 22.99 -8.54
N PHE A 106 4.62 24.14 -7.92
CA PHE A 106 3.89 25.25 -8.52
C PHE A 106 4.48 26.60 -8.09
N SER A 107 4.22 27.64 -8.88
CA SER A 107 4.69 28.99 -8.61
C SER A 107 3.75 30.00 -9.27
N ASP A 108 3.54 31.13 -8.61
CA ASP A 108 2.82 32.27 -9.17
C ASP A 108 3.73 33.26 -9.92
N PHE A 109 5.00 32.87 -10.16
CA PHE A 109 6.05 33.70 -10.75
C PHE A 109 6.32 35.02 -10.02
N SER A 110 5.85 35.16 -8.78
CA SER A 110 6.36 36.22 -7.93
C SER A 110 7.83 35.91 -7.63
N TYR A 111 8.70 36.92 -7.78
CA TYR A 111 10.12 36.81 -7.40
C TYR A 111 10.31 36.88 -5.87
N THR A 112 9.36 36.32 -5.14
CA THR A 112 9.28 36.40 -3.69
C THR A 112 9.54 35.03 -3.08
N ALA A 113 10.08 34.99 -1.87
CA ALA A 113 10.43 33.71 -1.26
C ALA A 113 9.16 32.89 -0.95
N PRO A 114 9.13 31.58 -1.22
CA PRO A 114 7.97 30.72 -0.95
C PRO A 114 7.45 30.78 0.49
N ALA A 115 8.34 31.07 1.45
CA ALA A 115 8.02 31.30 2.86
C ALA A 115 6.93 32.36 3.10
N PHE A 116 6.73 33.27 2.14
CA PHE A 116 5.74 34.34 2.20
C PHE A 116 4.52 34.08 1.31
N MET A 117 4.48 32.97 0.57
CA MET A 117 3.38 32.65 -0.33
C MET A 117 2.29 31.84 0.38
N SER A 118 1.04 32.06 -0.03
CA SER A 118 -0.12 31.32 0.45
C SER A 118 -0.99 30.87 -0.73
N TYR A 119 -1.24 29.58 -0.78
CA TYR A 119 -1.99 28.89 -1.83
C TYR A 119 -3.17 28.14 -1.22
N GLU A 120 -4.16 27.88 -2.04
CA GLU A 120 -5.17 26.86 -1.79
C GLU A 120 -4.98 25.77 -2.85
N TYR A 121 -5.09 24.51 -2.43
CA TYR A 121 -4.98 23.37 -3.33
C TYR A 121 -6.05 22.32 -3.04
N GLN A 122 -6.32 21.49 -4.04
CA GLN A 122 -7.24 20.37 -3.95
C GLN A 122 -6.86 19.30 -4.97
N LEU A 123 -6.84 18.03 -4.58
CA LEU A 123 -6.82 16.89 -5.47
C LEU A 123 -8.22 16.26 -5.53
N GLU A 124 -8.98 16.59 -6.55
CA GLU A 124 -10.28 15.96 -6.77
C GLU A 124 -10.09 14.45 -7.02
N GLY A 125 -10.85 13.64 -6.28
CA GLY A 125 -10.70 12.18 -6.24
C GLY A 125 -10.04 11.66 -4.96
N GLU A 126 -9.39 12.54 -4.17
CA GLU A 126 -8.80 12.21 -2.87
C GLU A 126 -9.29 13.17 -1.77
N ASP A 127 -9.26 14.48 -2.03
CA ASP A 127 -9.61 15.49 -1.03
C ASP A 127 -11.10 15.82 -0.98
N THR A 128 -11.62 16.11 0.21
CA THR A 128 -13.01 16.54 0.41
C THR A 128 -13.29 18.00 0.05
N GLY A 129 -12.24 18.83 -0.07
CA GLY A 129 -12.37 20.27 -0.33
C GLY A 129 -11.01 20.96 -0.43
N TRP A 130 -11.04 22.28 -0.61
CA TRP A 130 -9.82 23.11 -0.67
C TRP A 130 -9.07 23.11 0.66
N MET A 131 -7.76 22.93 0.60
CA MET A 131 -6.85 23.02 1.73
C MET A 131 -5.90 24.22 1.57
N ALA A 132 -5.60 24.89 2.68
CA ALA A 132 -4.66 26.02 2.70
C ALA A 132 -3.22 25.53 2.85
N LEU A 133 -2.31 26.13 2.09
CA LEU A 133 -0.86 25.90 2.15
C LEU A 133 -0.14 27.24 2.25
N THR A 134 0.63 27.45 3.32
CA THR A 134 1.44 28.67 3.48
C THR A 134 2.90 28.31 3.64
N GLY A 135 3.78 29.09 3.02
CA GLY A 135 5.23 28.96 3.17
C GLY A 135 5.89 27.87 2.31
N ARG A 136 5.12 27.26 1.40
CA ARG A 136 5.53 26.16 0.53
C ARG A 136 4.92 26.30 -0.85
N SER A 137 5.56 25.65 -1.83
CA SER A 137 5.19 25.70 -3.24
C SER A 137 5.19 24.31 -3.88
N ASP A 138 5.00 23.30 -3.04
CA ASP A 138 5.02 21.88 -3.38
C ASP A 138 4.02 21.10 -2.51
N ILE A 139 3.40 20.06 -3.06
CA ILE A 139 2.52 19.13 -2.32
C ILE A 139 2.75 17.71 -2.82
N THR A 140 2.84 16.75 -1.89
CA THR A 140 2.99 15.33 -2.19
C THR A 140 1.76 14.53 -1.74
N TYR A 141 1.24 13.71 -2.65
CA TYR A 141 0.27 12.65 -2.35
C TYR A 141 0.96 11.30 -2.44
N TYR A 142 0.66 10.43 -1.49
CA TYR A 142 1.28 9.11 -1.36
C TYR A 142 0.27 7.99 -1.59
N ASP A 143 0.74 6.90 -2.19
CA ASP A 143 -0.03 5.68 -2.46
C ASP A 143 -1.43 5.95 -3.09
N LEU A 144 -1.50 6.91 -4.02
CA LEU A 144 -2.74 7.19 -4.74
C LEU A 144 -3.26 5.93 -5.44
N PRO A 145 -4.53 5.56 -5.23
CA PRO A 145 -5.17 4.47 -5.97
C PRO A 145 -5.16 4.69 -7.48
N SER A 146 -5.42 3.63 -8.24
CA SER A 146 -5.68 3.77 -9.68
C SER A 146 -6.97 4.54 -9.89
N GLY A 147 -6.94 5.56 -10.75
CA GLY A 147 -8.07 6.46 -10.93
C GLY A 147 -7.69 7.69 -11.73
N ASN A 148 -8.68 8.57 -11.90
CA ASN A 148 -8.50 9.88 -12.51
C ASN A 148 -8.62 10.93 -11.42
N TYR A 149 -7.62 11.80 -11.34
CA TYR A 149 -7.55 12.88 -10.37
C TYR A 149 -7.41 14.21 -11.09
N THR A 150 -7.89 15.28 -10.48
CA THR A 150 -7.66 16.64 -10.96
C THR A 150 -7.04 17.45 -9.84
N PHE A 151 -5.75 17.75 -9.99
CA PHE A 151 -5.05 18.64 -9.09
C PHE A 151 -5.39 20.09 -9.47
N LYS A 152 -5.84 20.86 -8.49
CA LYS A 152 -6.17 22.27 -8.60
C LYS A 152 -5.33 23.06 -7.61
N VAL A 153 -4.79 24.19 -8.04
CA VAL A 153 -4.04 25.10 -7.19
C VAL A 153 -4.32 26.55 -7.58
N ARG A 154 -4.42 27.42 -6.59
CA ARG A 154 -4.63 28.86 -6.76
C ARG A 154 -3.98 29.63 -5.63
N GLN A 155 -3.76 30.93 -5.82
CA GLN A 155 -3.40 31.82 -4.72
C GLN A 155 -4.57 31.94 -3.73
N MET A 156 -4.26 31.95 -2.44
CA MET A 156 -5.27 32.06 -1.40
C MET A 156 -6.06 33.36 -1.53
N GLY A 157 -7.38 33.25 -1.65
CA GLY A 157 -8.27 34.41 -1.81
C GLY A 157 -8.29 35.03 -3.22
N ASN A 158 -7.65 34.39 -4.21
CA ASN A 158 -7.75 34.77 -5.62
C ASN A 158 -8.19 33.57 -6.50
N PRO A 159 -9.50 33.29 -6.58
CA PRO A 159 -10.05 32.22 -7.42
C PRO A 159 -9.67 32.29 -8.90
N GLU A 160 -9.42 33.49 -9.44
CA GLU A 160 -9.07 33.68 -10.85
C GLU A 160 -7.66 33.20 -11.19
N SER A 161 -6.81 32.99 -10.19
CA SER A 161 -5.45 32.46 -10.36
C SER A 161 -5.38 30.94 -10.48
N GLU A 162 -6.53 30.25 -10.49
CA GLU A 162 -6.61 28.80 -10.49
C GLU A 162 -5.99 28.17 -11.74
N THR A 163 -5.25 27.09 -11.52
CA THR A 163 -4.74 26.20 -12.58
C THR A 163 -5.02 24.76 -12.19
N GLN A 164 -5.24 23.94 -13.22
CA GLN A 164 -5.64 22.55 -13.06
C GLN A 164 -4.76 21.63 -13.91
N LEU A 165 -4.51 20.42 -13.39
CA LEU A 165 -3.79 19.35 -14.06
C LEU A 165 -4.50 18.02 -13.80
N THR A 166 -4.79 17.28 -14.87
CA THR A 166 -5.37 15.94 -14.76
C THR A 166 -4.28 14.89 -14.61
N VAL A 167 -4.41 14.01 -13.63
CA VAL A 167 -3.52 12.88 -13.38
C VAL A 167 -4.31 11.60 -13.53
N LYS A 168 -3.89 10.73 -14.46
CA LYS A 168 -4.52 9.42 -14.67
C LYS A 168 -3.56 8.33 -14.23
N ILE A 169 -3.93 7.55 -13.22
CA ILE A 169 -3.13 6.43 -12.71
C ILE A 169 -3.75 5.14 -13.23
N ALA A 170 -3.00 4.41 -14.06
CA ALA A 170 -3.45 3.16 -14.66
C ALA A 170 -3.78 2.10 -13.59
N SER A 171 -4.80 1.28 -13.85
CA SER A 171 -5.09 0.12 -13.01
C SER A 171 -4.08 -1.00 -13.25
N SER A 172 -3.53 -1.57 -12.18
CA SER A 172 -2.70 -2.77 -12.29
C SER A 172 -3.62 -3.97 -12.54
N ILE A 173 -3.70 -4.42 -13.79
CA ILE A 173 -4.28 -5.74 -14.06
C ILE A 173 -3.32 -6.76 -13.44
N SER A 174 -3.79 -7.44 -12.39
CA SER A 174 -3.02 -8.51 -11.78
C SER A 174 -2.73 -9.59 -12.82
N ILE A 175 -1.46 -9.97 -12.98
CA ILE A 175 -1.05 -11.07 -13.87
C ILE A 175 -1.80 -12.35 -13.51
N TRP A 176 -2.15 -12.54 -12.23
CA TRP A 176 -2.96 -13.67 -11.78
C TRP A 176 -4.36 -13.67 -12.40
N SER A 177 -4.98 -12.52 -12.62
CA SER A 177 -6.28 -12.42 -13.29
C SER A 177 -6.20 -12.98 -14.71
N ILE A 178 -5.10 -12.71 -15.42
CA ILE A 178 -4.85 -13.26 -16.76
C ILE A 178 -4.62 -14.78 -16.68
N VAL A 179 -3.82 -15.25 -15.71
CA VAL A 179 -3.57 -16.68 -15.49
C VAL A 179 -4.86 -17.44 -15.17
N PHE A 180 -5.73 -16.90 -14.32
CA PHE A 180 -7.03 -17.51 -14.00
C PHE A 180 -7.92 -17.62 -15.24
N ILE A 181 -7.97 -16.60 -16.09
CA ILE A 181 -8.73 -16.64 -17.36
C ILE A 181 -8.16 -17.74 -18.27
N VAL A 182 -6.84 -17.83 -18.41
CA VAL A 182 -6.20 -18.87 -19.24
C VAL A 182 -6.49 -20.27 -18.69
N ILE A 183 -6.37 -20.48 -17.38
CA ILE A 183 -6.70 -21.76 -16.74
C ILE A 183 -8.17 -22.10 -16.99
N ALA A 184 -9.09 -21.16 -16.80
CA ALA A 184 -10.52 -21.38 -17.03
C ALA A 184 -10.81 -21.81 -18.47
N VAL A 185 -10.17 -21.17 -19.47
CA VAL A 185 -10.27 -21.53 -20.89
C VAL A 185 -9.71 -22.93 -21.15
N VAL A 186 -8.56 -23.28 -20.56
CA VAL A 186 -7.94 -24.61 -20.73
C VAL A 186 -8.80 -25.68 -20.07
N THR A 187 -9.29 -25.46 -18.85
CA THR A 187 -10.16 -26.42 -18.17
C THR A 187 -11.49 -26.58 -18.90
N GLY A 188 -12.06 -25.51 -19.44
CA GLY A 188 -13.27 -25.56 -20.26
C GLY A 188 -13.05 -26.35 -21.56
N SER A 189 -11.92 -26.13 -22.22
CA SER A 189 -11.53 -26.87 -23.43
C SER A 189 -11.35 -28.36 -23.14
N ILE A 190 -10.68 -28.71 -22.04
CA ILE A 190 -10.52 -30.10 -21.59
C ILE A 190 -11.88 -30.73 -21.26
N ALA A 191 -12.75 -30.02 -20.54
CA ALA A 191 -14.09 -30.52 -20.21
C ALA A 191 -14.93 -30.80 -21.47
N VAL A 192 -14.87 -29.93 -22.48
CA VAL A 192 -15.54 -30.14 -23.78
C VAL A 192 -14.99 -31.38 -24.49
N LEU A 193 -13.68 -31.59 -24.49
CA LEU A 193 -13.06 -32.80 -25.06
C LEU A 193 -13.48 -34.08 -24.31
N TYR A 194 -13.59 -34.03 -22.98
CA TYR A 194 -14.09 -35.14 -22.18
C TYR A 194 -15.56 -35.45 -22.46
N GLN A 195 -16.42 -34.44 -22.62
CA GLN A 195 -17.82 -34.64 -22.98
C GLN A 195 -17.95 -35.31 -24.35
N LYS A 196 -17.20 -34.84 -25.36
CA LYS A 196 -17.17 -35.48 -26.68
C LYS A 196 -16.63 -36.91 -26.64
N LYS A 197 -15.61 -37.18 -25.83
CA LYS A 197 -15.07 -38.54 -25.67
C LYS A 197 -16.10 -39.47 -25.00
N LYS A 198 -16.79 -38.99 -23.96
CA LYS A 198 -17.82 -39.75 -23.25
C LYS A 198 -19.03 -40.07 -24.14
N GLU A 199 -19.41 -39.15 -25.02
CA GLU A 199 -20.48 -39.36 -26.00
C GLU A 199 -20.12 -40.49 -26.98
N VAL A 200 -18.89 -40.50 -27.50
CA VAL A 200 -18.37 -41.58 -28.36
C VAL A 200 -18.22 -42.92 -27.62
N GLU A 201 -17.82 -42.90 -26.34
CA GLU A 201 -17.70 -44.11 -25.51
C GLU A 201 -19.08 -44.75 -25.24
N ASN A 202 -20.10 -43.92 -24.98
CA ASN A 202 -21.49 -44.38 -24.80
C ASN A 202 -22.07 -44.97 -26.10
N GLU A 203 -21.81 -44.37 -27.26
CA GLU A 203 -22.20 -44.94 -28.56
C GLU A 203 -21.49 -46.28 -28.85
N ARG A 204 -20.29 -46.46 -28.30
CA ARG A 204 -19.50 -47.69 -28.46
C ARG A 204 -19.96 -48.82 -27.52
N GLU A 205 -20.44 -48.48 -26.32
CA GLU A 205 -21.05 -49.43 -25.38
C GLU A 205 -22.42 -49.94 -25.86
N GLU A 206 -23.21 -49.12 -26.57
CA GLU A 206 -24.47 -49.58 -27.20
C GLU A 206 -24.26 -50.57 -28.35
N LEU A 207 -23.07 -50.63 -28.95
CA LEU A 207 -22.74 -51.50 -30.09
C LEU A 207 -22.12 -52.86 -29.71
N MET A 208 -21.90 -53.17 -28.43
CA MET A 208 -21.29 -54.43 -28.00
C MET A 208 -22.34 -55.55 -27.84
N PRO A 209 -22.15 -56.75 -28.46
CA PRO A 209 -23.08 -57.86 -28.34
C PRO A 209 -23.09 -58.50 -26.93
N ASP A 210 -24.25 -59.04 -26.58
CA ASP A 210 -24.78 -59.43 -25.27
C ASP A 210 -24.04 -60.55 -24.50
N SER A 211 -22.80 -60.91 -24.86
CA SER A 211 -22.13 -62.12 -24.35
C SER A 211 -21.14 -61.92 -23.20
N ALA A 212 -20.96 -60.72 -22.66
CA ALA A 212 -19.98 -60.45 -21.59
C ALA A 212 -20.58 -59.86 -20.28
N LYS A 213 -21.91 -59.84 -20.12
CA LYS A 213 -22.60 -59.23 -18.97
C LYS A 213 -22.79 -60.14 -17.73
N VAL A 214 -22.23 -61.34 -17.73
CA VAL A 214 -22.38 -62.30 -16.62
C VAL A 214 -21.01 -62.42 -15.93
N ILE A 215 -20.99 -62.36 -14.59
CA ILE A 215 -19.80 -62.17 -13.73
C ILE A 215 -19.38 -60.69 -13.79
N GLU A 216 -19.85 -59.80 -12.92
CA GLU A 216 -19.50 -59.78 -11.50
C GLU A 216 -20.47 -58.78 -10.83
N LYS A 217 -21.55 -59.31 -10.24
CA LYS A 217 -22.58 -58.53 -9.58
C LYS A 217 -22.67 -59.01 -8.15
N GLU A 218 -21.73 -58.61 -7.31
CA GLU A 218 -21.90 -58.69 -5.86
C GLU A 218 -21.04 -57.64 -5.14
N ILE A 219 -21.74 -56.63 -4.63
CA ILE A 219 -21.67 -56.02 -3.28
C ILE A 219 -21.89 -54.50 -3.39
N GLN A 220 -22.97 -54.07 -2.72
CA GLN A 220 -23.46 -52.69 -2.59
C GLN A 220 -22.68 -51.88 -1.52
N PRO A 221 -22.84 -50.54 -1.50
CA PRO A 221 -21.88 -49.58 -0.94
C PRO A 221 -22.31 -48.98 0.40
N VAL A 222 -21.37 -48.62 1.29
CA VAL A 222 -21.57 -47.56 2.32
C VAL A 222 -20.22 -46.90 2.72
N GLU A 223 -20.25 -45.55 2.78
CA GLU A 223 -19.34 -44.59 3.45
C GLU A 223 -18.05 -44.11 2.74
N GLU A 224 -18.24 -43.29 1.70
CA GLU A 224 -17.27 -42.30 1.21
C GLU A 224 -17.24 -41.04 2.10
N SER A 225 -16.20 -40.86 2.92
CA SER A 225 -15.83 -39.50 3.38
C SER A 225 -14.34 -39.26 3.66
N HIS A 226 -13.43 -40.20 3.37
CA HIS A 226 -12.00 -40.03 3.69
C HIS A 226 -10.99 -40.23 2.55
N ILE A 227 -11.41 -40.47 1.30
CA ILE A 227 -10.51 -41.03 0.27
C ILE A 227 -9.68 -39.98 -0.52
N VAL A 228 -9.98 -38.68 -0.42
CA VAL A 228 -9.32 -37.68 -1.31
C VAL A 228 -7.82 -37.43 -0.97
N ALA A 229 -7.32 -37.86 0.20
CA ALA A 229 -5.92 -37.64 0.59
C ALA A 229 -4.93 -38.74 0.17
N GLU A 230 -5.39 -39.97 -0.13
CA GLU A 230 -4.51 -41.11 -0.35
C GLU A 230 -3.92 -41.20 -1.79
N GLU A 231 -4.59 -40.64 -2.80
CA GLU A 231 -4.14 -40.83 -4.19
C GLU A 231 -2.86 -40.06 -4.55
N LYS A 232 -2.52 -38.98 -3.84
CA LYS A 232 -1.37 -38.12 -4.20
C LYS A 232 0.00 -38.67 -3.78
N TYR A 233 0.05 -39.75 -2.98
CA TYR A 233 1.31 -40.28 -2.41
C TYR A 233 1.58 -41.77 -2.71
N ARG A 234 0.85 -42.38 -3.66
CA ARG A 234 0.91 -43.83 -3.96
C ARG A 234 2.30 -44.37 -4.35
N THR A 235 3.26 -43.51 -4.69
CA THR A 235 4.59 -43.93 -5.19
C THR A 235 5.69 -44.00 -4.13
N ASN A 236 5.44 -43.70 -2.85
CA ASN A 236 6.49 -43.75 -1.83
C ASN A 236 6.00 -44.40 -0.52
N LYS A 237 6.10 -45.73 -0.42
CA LYS A 237 6.00 -46.44 0.87
C LYS A 237 7.28 -46.20 1.68
N ILE A 238 7.39 -45.03 2.30
CA ILE A 238 8.42 -44.76 3.30
C ILE A 238 8.00 -45.49 4.58
N SER A 239 8.91 -46.25 5.20
CA SER A 239 8.60 -46.96 6.44
C SER A 239 8.42 -45.98 7.60
N VAL A 240 7.67 -46.38 8.63
CA VAL A 240 7.43 -45.55 9.82
C VAL A 240 8.76 -45.23 10.53
N GLU A 241 9.70 -46.18 10.52
CA GLU A 241 11.05 -46.01 11.08
C GLU A 241 11.85 -44.94 10.33
N GLU A 242 11.73 -44.88 9.01
CA GLU A 242 12.39 -43.87 8.19
C GLU A 242 11.78 -42.48 8.43
N CYS A 243 10.44 -42.40 8.53
CA CYS A 243 9.76 -41.16 8.93
C CYS A 243 10.22 -40.66 10.29
N LYS A 244 10.37 -41.56 11.27
CA LYS A 244 10.87 -41.21 12.61
C LYS A 244 12.31 -40.67 12.55
N ARG A 245 13.21 -41.34 11.82
CA ARG A 245 14.60 -40.88 11.63
C ARG A 245 14.66 -39.50 10.97
N LEU A 246 13.83 -39.26 9.97
CA LEU A 246 13.75 -37.97 9.29
C LEU A 246 13.20 -36.87 10.20
N ALA A 247 12.22 -37.18 11.05
CA ALA A 247 11.69 -36.24 12.04
C ALA A 247 12.75 -35.84 13.08
N GLU A 248 13.54 -36.79 13.58
CA GLU A 248 14.65 -36.51 14.50
C GLU A 248 15.72 -35.63 13.84
N LYS A 249 16.07 -35.93 12.58
CA LYS A 249 17.03 -35.12 11.82
C LYS A 249 16.50 -33.70 11.53
N LEU A 250 15.21 -33.59 11.22
CA LEU A 250 14.53 -32.31 11.02
C LEU A 250 14.64 -31.44 12.28
N GLU A 251 14.33 -31.99 13.46
CA GLU A 251 14.44 -31.27 14.74
C GLU A 251 15.87 -30.77 14.99
N ILE A 252 16.89 -31.62 14.76
CA ILE A 252 18.30 -31.24 14.92
C ILE A 252 18.67 -30.07 14.01
N VAL A 253 18.29 -30.14 12.72
CA VAL A 253 18.58 -29.09 11.73
C VAL A 253 17.87 -27.78 12.12
N MET A 254 16.61 -27.86 12.53
CA MET A 254 15.84 -26.69 12.95
C MET A 254 16.49 -25.99 14.15
N HIS A 255 16.96 -26.74 15.15
CA HIS A 255 17.61 -26.16 16.33
C HIS A 255 19.02 -25.64 16.07
N ARG A 256 19.82 -26.37 15.29
CA ARG A 256 21.26 -26.07 15.10
C ARG A 256 21.52 -25.03 14.02
N GLU A 257 20.91 -25.19 12.86
CA GLU A 257 21.17 -24.36 11.68
C GLU A 257 20.19 -23.20 11.53
N LYS A 258 19.05 -23.26 12.24
CA LYS A 258 17.98 -22.25 12.21
C LYS A 258 17.58 -21.83 10.78
N PRO A 259 17.34 -22.77 9.84
CA PRO A 259 17.02 -22.43 8.45
C PRO A 259 15.78 -21.55 8.31
N TYR A 260 14.88 -21.58 9.30
CA TYR A 260 13.66 -20.76 9.35
C TYR A 260 13.91 -19.25 9.35
N THR A 261 15.11 -18.77 9.70
CA THR A 261 15.46 -17.34 9.63
C THR A 261 15.63 -16.83 8.20
N ASN A 262 15.77 -17.72 7.21
CA ASN A 262 15.82 -17.35 5.80
C ASN A 262 14.39 -17.08 5.27
N PRO A 263 14.07 -15.86 4.79
CA PRO A 263 12.76 -15.54 4.22
C PRO A 263 12.40 -16.35 2.97
N ASN A 264 13.41 -16.81 2.23
CA ASN A 264 13.25 -17.53 0.98
C ASN A 264 13.29 -19.06 1.13
N LEU A 265 13.24 -19.60 2.36
CA LEU A 265 13.31 -21.04 2.62
C LEU A 265 12.14 -21.81 1.99
N LYS A 266 12.43 -22.63 0.97
CA LYS A 266 11.48 -23.55 0.35
C LYS A 266 11.68 -24.97 0.88
N ILE A 267 10.66 -25.81 0.72
CA ILE A 267 10.70 -27.23 1.13
C ILE A 267 11.84 -28.00 0.44
N ALA A 268 12.21 -27.61 -0.78
CA ALA A 268 13.33 -28.22 -1.50
C ALA A 268 14.67 -27.92 -0.83
N ASP A 269 14.86 -26.69 -0.33
CA ASP A 269 16.09 -26.29 0.35
C ASP A 269 16.25 -27.07 1.66
N LEU A 270 15.16 -27.20 2.42
CA LEU A 270 15.16 -27.97 3.66
C LEU A 270 15.35 -29.47 3.42
N ALA A 271 14.81 -30.00 2.32
CA ALA A 271 15.00 -31.39 1.94
C ALA A 271 16.48 -31.69 1.65
N VAL A 272 17.20 -30.76 1.01
CA VAL A 272 18.64 -30.88 0.78
C VAL A 272 19.42 -30.90 2.11
N SER A 273 19.12 -29.99 3.05
CA SER A 273 19.76 -29.98 4.38
C SER A 273 19.53 -31.26 5.18
N ILE A 274 18.35 -31.87 5.03
CA ILE A 274 18.00 -33.13 5.70
C ILE A 274 18.51 -34.35 4.91
N GLY A 275 18.97 -34.17 3.67
CA GLY A 275 19.48 -35.24 2.80
C GLY A 275 18.38 -36.15 2.26
N THR A 276 17.24 -35.57 1.88
CA THR A 276 16.09 -36.29 1.33
C THR A 276 15.49 -35.54 0.12
N SER A 277 14.46 -36.11 -0.51
CA SER A 277 13.76 -35.44 -1.61
C SER A 277 12.62 -34.54 -1.11
N SER A 278 12.29 -33.49 -1.87
CA SER A 278 11.16 -32.60 -1.56
C SER A 278 9.83 -33.37 -1.44
N HIS A 279 9.66 -34.46 -2.20
CA HIS A 279 8.49 -35.33 -2.14
C HIS A 279 8.44 -36.09 -0.80
N THR A 280 9.56 -36.69 -0.39
CA THR A 280 9.68 -37.39 0.90
C THR A 280 9.44 -36.44 2.08
N LEU A 281 10.00 -35.23 2.03
CA LEU A 281 9.78 -34.24 3.09
C LEU A 281 8.32 -33.75 3.11
N SER A 282 7.68 -33.57 1.95
CA SER A 282 6.26 -33.23 1.86
C SER A 282 5.37 -34.33 2.42
N TYR A 283 5.71 -35.59 2.16
CA TYR A 283 5.04 -36.76 2.74
C TYR A 283 5.19 -36.78 4.26
N LEU A 284 6.41 -36.56 4.79
CA LEU A 284 6.65 -36.49 6.23
C LEU A 284 5.76 -35.44 6.91
N PHE A 285 5.69 -34.23 6.36
CA PHE A 285 4.85 -33.16 6.93
C PHE A 285 3.36 -33.49 6.90
N ASN A 286 2.83 -33.88 5.74
CA ASN A 286 1.39 -34.04 5.57
C ASN A 286 0.85 -35.36 6.13
N GLN A 287 1.59 -36.46 6.01
CA GLN A 287 1.10 -37.80 6.37
C GLN A 287 1.57 -38.26 7.76
N TYR A 288 2.84 -37.99 8.11
CA TYR A 288 3.38 -38.47 9.39
C TYR A 288 3.23 -37.44 10.52
N LEU A 289 3.58 -36.17 10.27
CA LEU A 289 3.45 -35.09 11.25
C LEU A 289 2.07 -34.45 11.28
N ASN A 290 1.25 -34.70 10.25
CA ASN A 290 -0.06 -34.09 10.04
C ASN A 290 -0.07 -32.56 10.19
N ARG A 291 0.94 -31.90 9.58
CA ARG A 291 1.14 -30.45 9.64
C ARG A 291 1.50 -29.88 8.27
N ASN A 292 1.01 -28.68 7.98
CA ASN A 292 1.46 -27.94 6.81
C ASN A 292 2.91 -27.46 7.00
N TYR A 293 3.76 -27.63 5.98
CA TYR A 293 5.15 -27.17 5.99
C TYR A 293 5.31 -25.70 6.40
N TYR A 294 4.47 -24.81 5.83
CA TYR A 294 4.59 -23.37 6.12
C TYR A 294 4.13 -23.02 7.53
N ASP A 295 3.08 -23.67 8.04
CA ASP A 295 2.67 -23.50 9.44
C ASP A 295 3.80 -23.94 10.38
N TYR A 296 4.40 -25.11 10.12
CA TYR A 296 5.53 -25.62 10.90
C TYR A 296 6.72 -24.65 10.93
N ILE A 297 7.14 -24.12 9.78
CA ILE A 297 8.23 -23.13 9.73
C ILE A 297 7.85 -21.85 10.50
N ASN A 298 6.63 -21.36 10.30
CA ASN A 298 6.20 -20.12 10.96
C ASN A 298 6.11 -20.27 12.48
N ASP A 299 5.78 -21.45 13.02
CA ASP A 299 5.82 -21.70 14.47
C ASP A 299 7.22 -21.41 15.04
N TYR A 300 8.28 -21.88 14.37
CA TYR A 300 9.67 -21.59 14.76
C TYR A 300 10.03 -20.11 14.62
N ARG A 301 9.56 -19.43 13.57
CA ARG A 301 9.82 -17.99 13.37
C ARG A 301 9.17 -17.15 14.47
N ILE A 302 7.94 -17.51 14.89
CA ILE A 302 7.24 -16.84 15.99
C ILE A 302 7.94 -17.12 17.31
N ALA A 303 8.40 -18.35 17.55
CA ALA A 303 9.17 -18.69 18.74
C ALA A 303 10.49 -17.89 18.83
N GLU A 304 11.22 -17.75 17.72
CA GLU A 304 12.45 -16.94 17.67
C GLU A 304 12.15 -15.46 17.92
N PHE A 305 11.05 -14.92 17.38
CA PHE A 305 10.62 -13.55 17.67
C PHE A 305 10.38 -13.34 19.17
N LYS A 306 9.63 -14.24 19.82
CA LYS A 306 9.39 -14.16 21.27
C LYS A 306 10.70 -14.17 22.06
N ARG A 307 11.64 -15.06 21.67
CA ARG A 307 12.98 -15.15 22.26
C ARG A 307 13.79 -13.86 22.10
N LEU A 308 13.70 -13.18 20.96
CA LEU A 308 14.39 -11.90 20.72
C LEU A 308 13.79 -10.76 21.55
N VAL A 309 12.47 -10.73 21.71
CA VAL A 309 11.79 -9.75 22.56
C VAL A 309 12.13 -9.94 24.04
N GLU A 310 12.21 -11.17 24.53
CA GLU A 310 12.55 -11.46 25.93
C GLU A 310 14.01 -11.16 26.30
N LYS A 311 14.94 -11.13 25.33
CA LYS A 311 16.36 -10.83 25.57
C LYS A 311 16.70 -9.33 25.58
N ASP A 312 15.69 -8.45 25.56
CA ASP A 312 15.84 -6.98 25.51
C ASP A 312 16.63 -6.46 24.28
N GLU A 313 16.88 -7.33 23.29
CA GLU A 313 17.51 -6.97 22.02
C GLU A 313 16.54 -6.19 21.10
N TYR A 314 15.24 -6.18 21.43
CA TYR A 314 14.21 -5.51 20.64
C TYR A 314 14.31 -3.98 20.65
N ALA A 315 14.91 -3.36 21.68
CA ALA A 315 15.04 -1.90 21.78
C ALA A 315 15.92 -1.30 20.66
N LYS A 316 16.74 -2.12 19.99
CA LYS A 316 17.67 -1.70 18.93
C LYS A 316 17.07 -1.76 17.53
N TYR A 317 15.92 -2.40 17.35
CA TYR A 317 15.36 -2.72 16.04
C TYR A 317 13.91 -2.31 15.91
N THR A 318 13.50 -1.93 14.69
CA THR A 318 12.09 -1.74 14.39
C THR A 318 11.37 -3.10 14.33
N LEU A 319 10.05 -3.12 14.57
CA LEU A 319 9.26 -4.34 14.46
C LEU A 319 9.38 -5.03 13.09
N SER A 320 9.51 -4.24 12.03
CA SER A 320 9.71 -4.77 10.67
C SER A 320 11.08 -5.47 10.55
N ALA A 321 12.13 -4.89 11.11
CA ALA A 321 13.47 -5.51 11.12
C ALA A 321 13.51 -6.80 11.96
N LEU A 322 12.82 -6.83 13.10
CA LEU A 322 12.69 -8.06 13.91
C LEU A 322 11.95 -9.16 13.15
N ALA A 323 10.89 -8.82 12.42
CA ALA A 323 10.16 -9.78 11.59
C ALA A 323 11.06 -10.36 10.48
N GLU A 324 11.87 -9.52 9.84
CA GLU A 324 12.82 -9.93 8.81
C GLU A 324 13.92 -10.85 9.37
N LEU A 325 14.49 -10.51 10.55
CA LEU A 325 15.47 -11.35 11.25
C LEU A 325 14.91 -12.73 11.61
N CYS A 326 13.61 -12.81 11.89
CA CYS A 326 12.91 -14.07 12.15
C CYS A 326 12.54 -14.82 10.85
N GLY A 327 12.85 -14.28 9.67
CA GLY A 327 12.59 -14.92 8.38
C GLY A 327 11.22 -14.61 7.77
N PHE A 328 10.51 -13.58 8.20
CA PHE A 328 9.28 -13.16 7.51
C PHE A 328 9.61 -12.27 6.30
N SER A 329 9.07 -12.63 5.14
CA SER A 329 9.21 -11.85 3.90
C SER A 329 8.34 -10.59 3.83
N SER A 330 7.33 -10.48 4.71
CA SER A 330 6.50 -9.27 4.78
C SER A 330 5.89 -9.07 6.17
N ARG A 331 5.68 -7.80 6.52
CA ARG A 331 5.02 -7.38 7.77
C ARG A 331 3.60 -7.93 7.88
N ALA A 332 2.83 -7.93 6.78
CA ALA A 332 1.47 -8.44 6.79
C ALA A 332 1.42 -9.94 7.12
N SER A 333 2.33 -10.74 6.55
CA SER A 333 2.45 -12.17 6.85
C SER A 333 2.82 -12.40 8.32
N PHE A 334 3.80 -11.66 8.83
CA PHE A 334 4.20 -11.73 10.24
C PHE A 334 3.02 -11.45 11.18
N PHE A 335 2.31 -10.34 10.99
CA PHE A 335 1.17 -9.96 11.84
C PHE A 335 0.07 -11.02 11.82
N ARG A 336 -0.25 -11.57 10.65
CA ARG A 336 -1.29 -12.60 10.50
C ARG A 336 -0.92 -13.89 11.24
N TYR A 337 0.30 -14.39 11.04
CA TYR A 337 0.76 -15.63 11.68
C TYR A 337 0.97 -15.45 13.19
N PHE A 338 1.51 -14.31 13.62
CA PHE A 338 1.67 -14.01 15.03
C PHE A 338 0.32 -13.97 15.77
N LYS A 339 -0.67 -13.28 15.19
CA LYS A 339 -2.03 -13.23 15.77
C LYS A 339 -2.70 -14.61 15.75
N LYS A 340 -2.52 -15.40 14.68
CA LYS A 340 -3.01 -16.79 14.62
C LYS A 340 -2.41 -17.66 15.75
N ALA A 341 -1.12 -17.51 16.04
CA ALA A 341 -0.41 -18.33 17.02
C ALA A 341 -0.61 -17.87 18.47
N THR A 342 -0.87 -16.58 18.71
CA THR A 342 -0.87 -15.99 20.06
C THR A 342 -2.19 -15.34 20.47
N ASN A 343 -3.16 -15.25 19.56
CA ASN A 343 -4.43 -14.50 19.71
C ASN A 343 -4.31 -12.99 19.93
N ILE A 344 -3.08 -12.44 20.03
CA ILE A 344 -2.81 -11.01 20.17
C ILE A 344 -1.87 -10.51 19.08
N THR A 345 -1.82 -9.21 18.87
CA THR A 345 -0.90 -8.60 17.89
C THR A 345 0.52 -8.54 18.45
N PRO A 346 1.55 -8.49 17.57
CA PRO A 346 2.94 -8.32 18.01
C PRO A 346 3.16 -7.09 18.91
N ASN A 347 2.47 -5.99 18.61
CA ASN A 347 2.54 -4.76 19.40
C ASN A 347 1.96 -4.93 20.81
N GLU A 348 0.83 -5.64 20.92
CA GLU A 348 0.23 -5.96 22.22
C GLU A 348 1.14 -6.89 23.02
N TYR A 349 1.78 -7.86 22.37
CA TYR A 349 2.74 -8.75 23.01
C TYR A 349 3.95 -7.99 23.57
N ILE A 350 4.56 -7.11 22.77
CA ILE A 350 5.67 -6.26 23.23
C ILE A 350 5.23 -5.39 24.41
N ARG A 351 4.03 -4.78 24.34
CA ARG A 351 3.48 -3.96 25.43
C ARG A 351 3.23 -4.77 26.70
N SER A 352 2.80 -6.03 26.59
CA SER A 352 2.60 -6.90 27.77
C SER A 352 3.90 -7.28 28.46
N ILE A 353 5.01 -7.36 27.73
CA ILE A 353 6.33 -7.64 28.31
C ILE A 353 6.94 -6.36 28.90
N GLY A 354 6.78 -5.21 28.24
CA GLY A 354 7.32 -3.93 28.70
C GLY A 354 6.70 -3.39 30.01
N LYS A 355 5.53 -3.86 30.43
CA LYS A 355 4.89 -3.48 31.72
C LYS A 355 5.43 -4.24 32.94
N ASN A 356 6.28 -5.25 32.77
CA ASN A 356 6.84 -6.02 33.88
C ASN A 356 8.19 -5.47 34.40
N ASN A 357 8.67 -4.34 33.87
CA ASN A 357 9.92 -3.69 34.26
C ASN A 357 9.73 -2.28 34.86
N GLU A 358 8.55 -1.97 35.42
CA GLU A 358 8.32 -0.77 36.26
C GLU A 358 8.09 -1.14 37.72
#